data_AF-A0A847HA90-F1
#
_entry.id   AF-A0A847HA90-F1
#
_cell.length_a   1.000
_cell.length_b   1.000
_cell.length_c   1.000
_cell.angle_alpha   90.00
_cell.angle_beta   90.00
_cell.angle_gamma   90.00
#
_symmetry.space_group_name_H-M   'P 1'
#
loop_
_entity.id
_entity.type
_entity.pdbx_description
1 polymer ?
#
loop_
_entity_poly.entity_id
_entity_poly.type
_entity_poly.pdbx_seq_one_letter_code
_entity_poly.pdbx_strand_id
1 'polypeptide(L)'
;MTSFPSFTIEGYPRVGANRELKKALESFWAGRIDEETFTSSAHSIRLENYARLRDLGLDADYAIPADVALYDHVLETSLTVGLIGGDAEEIDLAEYFALARGNAERSPLEMTKWFDTNYHYLVPEVADSGAITPRAQRILDIVAEAKAAGHVVRPYLVGPVTLLAKSKPAEGAGNPLNRLAELTEAYKTVLAALKEAGVEWVQLAEPALVSDLTVATDEELAQHAADTYAAILGETNRPQVLISTPYGSLRAGLEALAQAGPEALHVDLAPATLAADAGYAGRVAAAVKAAGKNTVLVAGVVDGRNVWAADLRERLSVLEGLKEAGVEKLAVSSSVSLLHVPHTVAGETSLPVDVAGWLSFADEKIGEAKALSAALAGGTVAAADDFARSDRAVRTRTESARTHNEAVQARVAALPAGQVARQPEFAARVEAQKALNLPKLPTTTIGSFPQTA
;
A
#
# COMPACT_ATOMS: atom_id res chain seq x y z
N MET A 1 15.51 -20.24 -11.43
CA MET A 1 14.44 -19.29 -11.04
C MET A 1 13.58 -20.00 -10.04
N THR A 2 13.36 -19.41 -8.88
CA THR A 2 12.45 -19.98 -7.88
C THR A 2 11.01 -19.59 -8.19
N SER A 3 10.08 -20.44 -7.79
CA SER A 3 8.66 -20.24 -8.01
C SER A 3 8.14 -19.12 -7.13
N PHE A 4 7.29 -18.26 -7.68
CA PHE A 4 6.53 -17.31 -6.87
C PHE A 4 5.52 -18.07 -5.97
N PRO A 5 5.29 -17.64 -4.72
CA PRO A 5 4.34 -18.29 -3.82
C PRO A 5 2.90 -18.26 -4.37
N SER A 6 2.10 -19.27 -4.04
CA SER A 6 0.70 -19.37 -4.52
C SER A 6 -0.24 -18.34 -3.88
N PHE A 7 0.17 -17.75 -2.76
CA PHE A 7 -0.43 -16.54 -2.22
C PHE A 7 0.56 -15.71 -1.40
N THR A 8 0.26 -14.44 -1.26
CA THR A 8 1.06 -13.46 -0.52
C THR A 8 0.15 -12.31 -0.06
N ILE A 9 0.73 -11.23 0.44
CA ILE A 9 0.09 -9.94 0.68
C ILE A 9 0.98 -8.85 0.11
N GLU A 10 0.42 -7.67 -0.12
CA GLU A 10 1.17 -6.52 -0.66
C GLU A 10 2.08 -5.86 0.39
N GLY A 11 1.64 -5.86 1.66
CA GLY A 11 2.33 -5.31 2.83
C GLY A 11 1.53 -5.55 4.12
N TYR A 12 2.08 -5.22 5.30
CA TYR A 12 1.46 -5.50 6.61
C TYR A 12 1.57 -4.33 7.61
N PRO A 13 0.60 -4.17 8.56
CA PRO A 13 0.70 -3.15 9.61
C PRO A 13 1.93 -3.33 10.50
N ARG A 14 2.86 -2.37 10.42
CA ARG A 14 4.15 -2.40 11.14
C ARG A 14 4.16 -1.74 12.52
N VAL A 15 3.06 -1.13 12.95
CA VAL A 15 3.01 -0.41 14.25
C VAL A 15 3.01 -1.36 15.46
N GLY A 16 2.81 -2.65 15.22
CA GLY A 16 2.59 -3.69 16.24
C GLY A 16 1.15 -3.70 16.75
N ALA A 17 0.65 -4.88 17.14
CA ALA A 17 -0.75 -5.10 17.50
C ALA A 17 -1.22 -4.24 18.70
N ASN A 18 -0.30 -3.84 19.58
CA ASN A 18 -0.56 -2.95 20.72
C ASN A 18 0.17 -1.61 20.60
N ARG A 19 0.51 -1.21 19.36
CA ARG A 19 1.23 0.04 19.02
C ARG A 19 2.61 0.12 19.66
N GLU A 20 3.32 -1.00 19.70
CA GLU A 20 4.66 -1.16 20.27
C GLU A 20 5.65 -0.19 19.63
N LEU A 21 5.64 -0.06 18.29
CA LEU A 21 6.54 0.84 17.58
C LEU A 21 6.27 2.30 17.94
N LYS A 22 4.99 2.70 18.07
CA LYS A 22 4.61 4.05 18.52
C LYS A 22 5.18 4.34 19.91
N LYS A 23 5.02 3.41 20.86
CA LYS A 23 5.50 3.57 22.24
C LYS A 23 7.02 3.69 22.30
N ALA A 24 7.73 2.92 21.47
CA ALA A 24 9.18 2.99 21.35
C ALA A 24 9.63 4.33 20.76
N LEU A 25 9.04 4.76 19.64
CA LEU A 25 9.33 6.06 18.99
C LEU A 25 9.12 7.24 19.95
N GLU A 26 7.97 7.29 20.62
CA GLU A 26 7.65 8.38 21.55
C GLU A 26 8.56 8.40 22.78
N SER A 27 9.05 7.23 23.21
CA SER A 27 9.99 7.13 24.34
C SER A 27 11.39 7.53 23.93
N PHE A 28 11.82 7.13 22.74
CA PHE A 28 13.12 7.53 22.18
C PHE A 28 13.17 9.04 21.97
N TRP A 29 12.18 9.64 21.30
CA TRP A 29 12.16 11.09 21.06
C TRP A 29 12.01 11.93 22.33
N ALA A 30 11.46 11.36 23.40
CA ALA A 30 11.38 12.01 24.71
C ALA A 30 12.64 11.78 25.57
N GLY A 31 13.67 11.12 25.05
CA GLY A 31 14.91 10.80 25.78
C GLY A 31 14.72 9.82 26.93
N ARG A 32 13.65 9.02 26.93
CA ARG A 32 13.37 8.02 27.98
C ARG A 32 14.09 6.68 27.73
N ILE A 33 14.46 6.40 26.49
CA ILE A 33 15.28 5.25 26.08
C ILE A 33 16.36 5.75 25.13
N ASP A 34 17.48 5.03 25.05
CA ASP A 34 18.57 5.31 24.13
C ASP A 34 18.34 4.66 22.75
N GLU A 35 19.25 4.93 21.82
CA GLU A 35 19.20 4.45 20.44
C GLU A 35 19.33 2.93 20.34
N GLU A 36 20.17 2.32 21.18
CA GLU A 36 20.35 0.86 21.22
C GLU A 36 19.05 0.17 21.63
N THR A 37 18.40 0.67 22.70
CA THR A 37 17.11 0.15 23.18
C THR A 37 16.01 0.34 22.14
N PHE A 38 15.97 1.49 21.46
CA PHE A 38 15.01 1.74 20.39
C PHE A 38 15.21 0.77 19.22
N THR A 39 16.45 0.63 18.75
CA THR A 39 16.81 -0.24 17.63
C THR A 39 16.50 -1.71 17.93
N SER A 40 16.81 -2.16 19.14
CA SER A 40 16.47 -3.50 19.63
C SER A 40 14.95 -3.74 19.71
N SER A 41 14.20 -2.73 20.16
CA SER A 41 12.72 -2.79 20.19
C SER A 41 12.14 -2.89 18.78
N ALA A 42 12.62 -2.05 17.85
CA ALA A 42 12.19 -2.06 16.47
C ALA A 42 12.54 -3.40 15.78
N HIS A 43 13.70 -3.98 16.08
CA HIS A 43 14.10 -5.31 15.60
C HIS A 43 13.18 -6.41 16.14
N SER A 44 12.91 -6.42 17.44
CA SER A 44 12.03 -7.42 18.07
C SER A 44 10.62 -7.41 17.45
N ILE A 45 10.04 -6.23 17.22
CA ILE A 45 8.73 -6.07 16.56
C ILE A 45 8.73 -6.67 15.15
N ARG A 46 9.82 -6.51 14.38
CA ARG A 46 9.92 -7.08 13.02
C ARG A 46 9.94 -8.61 13.07
N LEU A 47 10.74 -9.20 13.96
CA LEU A 47 10.79 -10.65 14.12
C LEU A 47 9.44 -11.23 14.59
N GLU A 48 8.76 -10.56 15.52
CA GLU A 48 7.42 -10.93 15.96
C GLU A 48 6.41 -10.89 14.80
N ASN A 49 6.46 -9.86 13.96
CA ASN A 49 5.62 -9.77 12.78
C ASN A 49 5.93 -10.91 11.78
N TYR A 50 7.20 -11.21 11.50
CA TYR A 50 7.55 -12.32 10.60
C TYR A 50 7.09 -13.68 11.13
N ALA A 51 7.26 -13.92 12.44
CA ALA A 51 6.74 -15.12 13.09
C ALA A 51 5.21 -15.20 12.97
N ARG A 52 4.50 -14.10 13.24
CA ARG A 52 3.04 -14.02 13.12
C ARG A 52 2.56 -14.29 11.70
N LEU A 53 3.17 -13.66 10.70
CA LEU A 53 2.81 -13.82 9.29
C LEU A 53 3.02 -15.27 8.81
N ARG A 54 4.13 -15.90 9.22
CA ARG A 54 4.35 -17.33 8.97
C ARG A 54 3.27 -18.19 9.62
N ASP A 55 2.95 -17.93 10.89
CA ASP A 55 1.94 -18.70 11.63
C ASP A 55 0.51 -18.54 11.04
N LEU A 56 0.22 -17.41 10.38
CA LEU A 56 -1.00 -17.19 9.60
C LEU A 56 -1.00 -17.93 8.26
N GLY A 57 0.14 -18.51 7.85
CA GLY A 57 0.30 -19.36 6.69
C GLY A 57 1.14 -18.79 5.56
N LEU A 58 1.78 -17.62 5.73
CA LEU A 58 2.77 -17.11 4.78
C LEU A 58 4.13 -17.79 5.02
N ASP A 59 4.16 -19.13 4.90
CA ASP A 59 5.31 -19.98 5.20
C ASP A 59 6.19 -20.29 3.98
N ALA A 60 5.66 -20.12 2.77
CA ALA A 60 6.44 -20.21 1.55
C ALA A 60 7.49 -19.09 1.45
N ASP A 61 8.66 -19.42 0.90
CA ASP A 61 9.73 -18.44 0.66
C ASP A 61 9.20 -17.25 -0.14
N TYR A 62 9.57 -16.05 0.29
CA TYR A 62 9.17 -14.78 -0.31
C TYR A 62 7.67 -14.47 -0.29
N ALA A 63 6.84 -15.21 0.47
CA ALA A 63 5.43 -14.89 0.68
C ALA A 63 5.21 -13.70 1.63
N ILE A 64 6.18 -13.41 2.49
CA ILE A 64 6.15 -12.27 3.43
C ILE A 64 6.82 -11.05 2.78
N PRO A 65 6.11 -9.95 2.52
CA PRO A 65 6.76 -8.69 2.14
C PRO A 65 7.46 -8.06 3.36
N ALA A 66 8.65 -7.48 3.14
CA ALA A 66 9.39 -6.73 4.14
C ALA A 66 9.24 -5.22 3.91
N ASP A 67 8.01 -4.70 3.99
CA ASP A 67 7.64 -3.26 3.91
C ASP A 67 7.91 -2.49 5.21
N VAL A 68 9.06 -2.79 5.80
CA VAL A 68 9.55 -2.25 7.06
C VAL A 68 9.85 -0.76 6.91
N ALA A 69 9.35 0.06 7.83
CA ALA A 69 9.84 1.41 8.04
C ALA A 69 9.73 1.81 9.50
N LEU A 70 10.64 2.67 9.96
CA LEU A 70 10.55 3.29 11.28
C LEU A 70 9.53 4.43 11.32
N TYR A 71 9.31 5.09 10.18
CA TYR A 71 8.34 6.18 10.04
C TYR A 71 7.52 5.99 8.76
N ASP A 72 8.16 6.09 7.60
CA ASP A 72 7.50 6.08 6.29
C ASP A 72 8.26 5.26 5.24
N HIS A 73 7.53 4.50 4.42
CA HIS A 73 8.13 3.60 3.44
C HIS A 73 8.67 4.31 2.20
N VAL A 74 8.12 5.49 1.87
CA VAL A 74 8.68 6.33 0.81
C VAL A 74 10.02 6.88 1.27
N LEU A 75 10.09 7.41 2.51
CA LEU A 75 11.36 7.83 3.11
C LEU A 75 12.41 6.69 3.12
N GLU A 76 12.06 5.49 3.59
CA GLU A 76 12.98 4.34 3.59
C GLU A 76 13.50 4.02 2.18
N THR A 77 12.60 4.01 1.19
CA THR A 77 12.98 3.74 -0.19
C THR A 77 13.90 4.85 -0.70
N SER A 78 13.55 6.12 -0.51
CA SER A 78 14.35 7.28 -0.96
C SER A 78 15.77 7.26 -0.40
N LEU A 79 15.95 6.86 0.85
CA LEU A 79 17.28 6.74 1.46
C LEU A 79 18.04 5.53 0.92
N THR A 80 17.36 4.38 0.76
CA THR A 80 17.94 3.13 0.24
C THR A 80 18.46 3.28 -1.19
N VAL A 81 17.69 3.96 -2.06
CA VAL A 81 18.09 4.17 -3.46
C VAL A 81 18.89 5.46 -3.66
N GLY A 82 19.14 6.22 -2.59
CA GLY A 82 19.98 7.40 -2.65
C GLY A 82 19.34 8.66 -3.22
N LEU A 83 18.03 8.68 -3.44
CA LEU A 83 17.32 9.85 -3.96
C LEU A 83 17.44 11.06 -3.02
N ILE A 84 17.54 10.79 -1.71
CA ILE A 84 17.80 11.78 -0.66
C ILE A 84 18.92 11.27 0.25
N GLY A 85 19.45 12.14 1.12
CA GLY A 85 20.55 11.83 2.04
C GLY A 85 21.94 12.27 1.53
N GLY A 86 22.01 12.89 0.35
CA GLY A 86 23.25 13.48 -0.19
C GLY A 86 24.33 12.43 -0.50
N ASP A 87 25.59 12.79 -0.26
CA ASP A 87 26.77 11.94 -0.53
C ASP A 87 27.19 11.05 0.64
N ALA A 88 26.47 11.11 1.77
CA ALA A 88 26.80 10.29 2.93
C ALA A 88 26.71 8.80 2.57
N GLU A 89 27.69 7.99 2.98
CA GLU A 89 27.69 6.55 2.73
C GLU A 89 26.60 5.83 3.53
N GLU A 90 26.32 6.33 4.74
CA GLU A 90 25.28 5.83 5.64
C GLU A 90 24.42 6.97 6.17
N ILE A 91 23.19 6.65 6.54
CA ILE A 91 22.24 7.57 7.15
C ILE A 91 21.96 7.05 8.55
N ASP A 92 22.45 7.78 9.55
CA ASP A 92 22.19 7.43 10.93
C ASP A 92 20.74 7.73 11.34
N LEU A 93 20.37 7.25 12.53
CA LEU A 93 19.01 7.40 13.03
C LEU A 93 18.64 8.86 13.31
N ALA A 94 19.64 9.71 13.64
CA ALA A 94 19.43 11.12 13.90
C ALA A 94 19.04 11.87 12.63
N GLU A 95 19.74 11.65 11.52
CA GLU A 95 19.41 12.23 10.21
C GLU A 95 18.10 11.66 9.67
N TYR A 96 17.86 10.34 9.82
CA TYR A 96 16.58 9.73 9.45
C TYR A 96 15.39 10.47 10.11
N PHE A 97 15.46 10.71 11.42
CA PHE A 97 14.39 11.42 12.12
C PHE A 97 14.43 12.93 11.89
N ALA A 98 15.57 13.54 11.60
CA ALA A 98 15.62 14.94 11.18
C ALA A 98 14.83 15.15 9.88
N LEU A 99 14.93 14.24 8.92
CA LEU A 99 14.11 14.25 7.70
C LEU A 99 12.62 14.04 8.01
N ALA A 100 12.30 13.13 8.93
CA ALA A 100 10.91 12.75 9.21
C ALA A 100 10.12 13.77 10.05
N ARG A 101 10.76 14.38 11.06
CA ARG A 101 10.08 15.24 12.05
C ARG A 101 10.81 16.54 12.37
N GLY A 102 11.92 16.82 11.69
CA GLY A 102 12.73 18.01 11.91
C GLY A 102 13.52 17.96 13.20
N ASN A 103 14.33 18.99 13.38
CA ASN A 103 15.07 19.26 14.61
C ASN A 103 15.08 20.79 14.88
N ALA A 104 15.96 21.26 15.75
CA ALA A 104 16.03 22.68 16.10
C ALA A 104 16.47 23.60 14.94
N GLU A 105 17.13 23.04 13.92
CA GLU A 105 17.79 23.78 12.84
C GLU A 105 17.14 23.54 11.46
N ARG A 106 16.45 22.41 11.29
CA ARG A 106 15.89 21.96 10.02
C ARG A 106 14.44 21.53 10.16
N SER A 107 13.59 22.06 9.28
CA SER A 107 12.20 21.60 9.14
C SER A 107 12.14 20.16 8.57
N PRO A 108 11.14 19.36 8.95
CA PRO A 108 10.91 18.06 8.32
C PRO A 108 10.61 18.19 6.83
N LEU A 109 10.74 17.08 6.11
CA LEU A 109 10.13 16.92 4.81
C LEU A 109 8.62 17.14 4.90
N GLU A 110 8.04 17.63 3.81
CA GLU A 110 6.60 17.80 3.71
C GLU A 110 5.88 16.45 3.86
N MET A 111 4.79 16.44 4.62
CA MET A 111 3.93 15.28 4.77
C MET A 111 2.60 15.51 4.04
N THR A 112 2.24 14.60 3.14
CA THR A 112 0.97 14.69 2.38
C THR A 112 0.31 13.32 2.24
N LYS A 113 -0.94 13.29 1.77
CA LYS A 113 -1.70 12.05 1.63
C LYS A 113 -1.06 11.08 0.64
N TRP A 114 -0.97 9.82 1.03
CA TRP A 114 -0.61 8.73 0.14
C TRP A 114 -1.82 8.31 -0.67
N PHE A 115 -1.91 8.83 -1.89
CA PHE A 115 -3.06 8.66 -2.79
C PHE A 115 -4.37 9.03 -2.11
N ASP A 116 -5.43 8.26 -2.31
CA ASP A 116 -6.77 8.48 -1.73
C ASP A 116 -6.94 7.76 -0.37
N THR A 117 -5.84 7.41 0.29
CA THR A 117 -5.85 6.77 1.62
C THR A 117 -5.85 7.79 2.75
N ASN A 118 -5.97 7.31 3.99
CA ASN A 118 -5.77 8.11 5.19
C ASN A 118 -4.31 8.10 5.69
N TYR A 119 -3.44 7.33 5.03
CA TYR A 119 -2.01 7.32 5.32
C TYR A 119 -1.34 8.55 4.71
N HIS A 120 -0.29 9.04 5.36
CA HIS A 120 0.51 10.15 4.88
C HIS A 120 1.97 9.71 4.72
N TYR A 121 2.62 10.20 3.68
CA TYR A 121 4.02 9.90 3.38
C TYR A 121 4.85 11.18 3.38
N LEU A 122 6.17 11.03 3.45
CA LEU A 122 7.12 12.14 3.36
C LEU A 122 7.52 12.36 1.91
N VAL A 123 7.26 13.56 1.39
CA VAL A 123 7.51 13.91 -0.01
C VAL A 123 9.01 14.15 -0.22
N PRO A 124 9.69 13.36 -1.07
CA PRO A 124 11.10 13.63 -1.39
C PRO A 124 11.23 14.93 -2.18
N GLU A 125 12.27 15.72 -1.87
CA GLU A 125 12.60 16.96 -2.55
C GLU A 125 13.77 16.73 -3.51
N VAL A 126 13.55 16.88 -4.81
CA VAL A 126 14.50 16.48 -5.86
C VAL A 126 15.03 17.70 -6.59
N ALA A 127 16.35 17.91 -6.55
CA ALA A 127 17.04 18.92 -7.34
C ALA A 127 17.37 18.41 -8.75
N ASP A 128 17.59 19.31 -9.72
CA ASP A 128 17.93 18.97 -11.11
C ASP A 128 19.29 18.26 -11.26
N SER A 129 20.18 18.41 -10.27
CA SER A 129 21.50 17.79 -10.24
C SER A 129 21.90 17.48 -8.80
N GLY A 130 22.91 16.62 -8.65
CA GLY A 130 23.36 16.10 -7.36
C GLY A 130 23.47 14.58 -7.40
N ALA A 131 24.26 13.99 -6.52
CA ALA A 131 24.43 12.55 -6.51
C ALA A 131 23.14 11.83 -6.11
N ILE A 132 22.88 10.69 -6.77
CA ILE A 132 21.97 9.65 -6.28
C ILE A 132 22.87 8.51 -5.82
N THR A 133 23.06 8.41 -4.50
CA THR A 133 24.04 7.49 -3.89
C THR A 133 23.32 6.31 -3.25
N PRO A 134 23.21 5.14 -3.92
CA PRO A 134 22.47 3.99 -3.41
C PRO A 134 23.12 3.40 -2.15
N ARG A 135 22.29 3.04 -1.17
CA ARG A 135 22.66 2.53 0.16
C ARG A 135 21.88 1.26 0.50
N ALA A 136 22.30 0.15 -0.10
CA ALA A 136 21.60 -1.13 0.08
C ALA A 136 21.71 -1.71 1.50
N GLN A 137 22.65 -1.25 2.34
CA GLN A 137 22.96 -1.88 3.62
C GLN A 137 21.73 -2.05 4.52
N ARG A 138 20.90 -1.02 4.64
CA ARG A 138 19.71 -1.07 5.51
C ARG A 138 18.73 -2.18 5.12
N ILE A 139 18.46 -2.35 3.83
CA ILE A 139 17.54 -3.40 3.34
C ILE A 139 18.19 -4.78 3.38
N LEU A 140 19.51 -4.86 3.20
CA LEU A 140 20.29 -6.08 3.39
C LEU A 140 20.25 -6.55 4.85
N ASP A 141 20.34 -5.65 5.81
CA ASP A 141 20.24 -5.97 7.24
C ASP A 141 18.86 -6.52 7.60
N ILE A 142 17.78 -5.94 7.04
CA ILE A 142 16.40 -6.43 7.21
C ILE A 142 16.23 -7.83 6.62
N VAL A 143 16.87 -8.13 5.50
CA VAL A 143 16.85 -9.49 4.94
C VAL A 143 17.66 -10.44 5.81
N ALA A 144 18.84 -10.02 6.26
CA ALA A 144 19.74 -10.82 7.06
C ALA A 144 19.13 -11.17 8.43
N GLU A 145 18.47 -10.22 9.10
CA GLU A 145 17.77 -10.48 10.37
C GLU A 145 16.65 -11.51 10.19
N ALA A 146 15.85 -11.37 9.13
CA ALA A 146 14.72 -12.26 8.86
C ALA A 146 15.23 -13.68 8.58
N LYS A 147 16.29 -13.79 7.76
CA LYS A 147 16.95 -15.06 7.45
C LYS A 147 17.54 -15.71 8.69
N ALA A 148 18.17 -14.94 9.59
CA ALA A 148 18.69 -15.44 10.85
C ALA A 148 17.58 -15.95 11.78
N ALA A 149 16.39 -15.37 11.71
CA ALA A 149 15.19 -15.83 12.41
C ALA A 149 14.44 -16.98 11.69
N GLY A 150 14.96 -17.47 10.55
CA GLY A 150 14.37 -18.58 9.80
C GLY A 150 13.27 -18.19 8.82
N HIS A 151 13.23 -16.93 8.39
CA HIS A 151 12.25 -16.40 7.44
C HIS A 151 12.92 -15.93 6.14
N VAL A 152 12.41 -16.39 4.99
CA VAL A 152 12.84 -15.90 3.67
C VAL A 152 11.83 -14.85 3.20
N VAL A 153 12.14 -13.58 3.41
CA VAL A 153 11.25 -12.44 3.14
C VAL A 153 11.52 -11.80 1.77
N ARG A 154 10.49 -11.19 1.18
CA ARG A 154 10.56 -10.43 -0.07
C ARG A 154 10.81 -8.95 0.25
N PRO A 155 11.98 -8.39 -0.06
CA PRO A 155 12.23 -6.96 0.14
C PRO A 155 11.24 -6.12 -0.66
N TYR A 156 10.80 -5.01 -0.07
CA TYR A 156 9.84 -4.09 -0.64
C TYR A 156 10.48 -2.73 -0.87
N LEU A 157 10.29 -2.17 -2.05
CA LEU A 157 10.65 -0.79 -2.39
C LEU A 157 9.49 -0.13 -3.13
N VAL A 158 9.29 1.17 -2.90
CA VAL A 158 8.50 1.97 -3.86
C VAL A 158 9.21 1.92 -5.21
N GLY A 159 8.47 1.74 -6.30
CA GLY A 159 9.03 1.68 -7.64
C GLY A 159 9.58 3.03 -8.11
N PRO A 160 10.59 3.03 -9.01
CA PRO A 160 11.29 4.24 -9.44
C PRO A 160 10.36 5.30 -10.08
N VAL A 161 9.34 4.88 -10.85
CA VAL A 161 8.42 5.82 -11.51
C VAL A 161 7.56 6.51 -10.47
N THR A 162 6.96 5.74 -9.56
CA THR A 162 6.15 6.25 -8.46
C THR A 162 6.98 7.13 -7.53
N LEU A 163 8.21 6.73 -7.20
CA LEU A 163 9.04 7.49 -6.27
C LEU A 163 9.26 8.93 -6.77
N LEU A 164 9.58 9.11 -8.07
CA LEU A 164 9.73 10.43 -8.66
C LEU A 164 8.39 11.13 -8.92
N ALA A 165 7.37 10.42 -9.37
CA ALA A 165 6.04 11.00 -9.59
C ALA A 165 5.36 11.48 -8.28
N LYS A 166 5.78 10.91 -7.14
CA LYS A 166 5.38 11.31 -5.78
C LYS A 166 6.44 12.16 -5.07
N SER A 167 7.45 12.62 -5.79
CA SER A 167 8.39 13.65 -5.32
C SER A 167 7.93 15.05 -5.74
N LYS A 168 8.57 16.07 -5.17
CA LYS A 168 8.42 17.45 -5.63
C LYS A 168 9.79 18.03 -6.03
N PRO A 169 9.82 19.02 -6.94
CA PRO A 169 11.05 19.76 -7.19
C PRO A 169 11.54 20.45 -5.91
N ALA A 170 12.84 20.41 -5.68
CA ALA A 170 13.51 21.33 -4.78
C ALA A 170 13.36 22.78 -5.30
N GLU A 171 13.65 23.78 -4.47
CA GLU A 171 13.53 25.18 -4.86
C GLU A 171 14.36 25.48 -6.13
N GLY A 172 13.69 25.96 -7.18
CA GLY A 172 14.32 26.28 -8.46
C GLY A 172 14.54 25.09 -9.41
N ALA A 173 14.20 23.86 -9.03
CA ALA A 173 14.34 22.67 -9.86
C ALA A 173 13.12 22.41 -10.78
N GLY A 174 13.34 21.62 -11.83
CA GLY A 174 12.33 21.15 -12.77
C GLY A 174 11.63 19.86 -12.33
N ASN A 175 10.89 19.23 -13.26
CA ASN A 175 10.11 18.02 -12.97
C ASN A 175 11.02 16.87 -12.46
N PRO A 176 10.78 16.29 -11.26
CA PRO A 176 11.58 15.18 -10.73
C PRO A 176 11.70 13.97 -11.67
N LEU A 177 10.69 13.70 -12.52
CA LEU A 177 10.71 12.62 -13.50
C LEU A 177 11.88 12.72 -14.51
N ASN A 178 12.45 13.91 -14.70
CA ASN A 178 13.63 14.09 -15.54
C ASN A 178 14.86 13.31 -15.04
N ARG A 179 14.89 12.92 -13.77
CA ARG A 179 15.98 12.14 -13.14
C ARG A 179 15.75 10.64 -13.14
N LEU A 180 14.72 10.15 -13.83
CA LEU A 180 14.33 8.73 -13.82
C LEU A 180 15.43 7.79 -14.32
N ALA A 181 16.20 8.19 -15.33
CA ALA A 181 17.31 7.38 -15.82
C ALA A 181 18.42 7.19 -14.77
N GLU A 182 18.82 8.28 -14.08
CA GLU A 182 19.81 8.21 -13.00
C GLU A 182 19.30 7.39 -11.81
N LEU A 183 18.02 7.57 -11.44
CA LEU A 183 17.40 6.78 -10.39
C LEU A 183 17.34 5.29 -10.76
N THR A 184 17.05 4.97 -12.02
CA THR A 184 17.02 3.57 -12.50
C THR A 184 18.36 2.87 -12.29
N GLU A 185 19.48 3.54 -12.55
CA GLU A 185 20.82 2.98 -12.30
C GLU A 185 21.10 2.78 -10.80
N ALA A 186 20.57 3.65 -9.94
CA ALA A 186 20.64 3.45 -8.49
C ALA A 186 19.83 2.23 -8.02
N TYR A 187 18.63 2.02 -8.58
CA TYR A 187 17.86 0.79 -8.32
C TYR A 187 18.60 -0.45 -8.78
N LYS A 188 19.21 -0.46 -9.98
CA LYS A 188 20.01 -1.60 -10.45
C LYS A 188 21.13 -1.95 -9.47
N THR A 189 21.80 -0.94 -8.90
CA THR A 189 22.84 -1.12 -7.88
C THR A 189 22.30 -1.79 -6.61
N VAL A 190 21.16 -1.30 -6.09
CA VAL A 190 20.51 -1.90 -4.91
C VAL A 190 20.05 -3.33 -5.20
N LEU A 191 19.49 -3.57 -6.38
CA LEU A 191 19.02 -4.90 -6.80
C LEU A 191 20.19 -5.88 -6.97
N ALA A 192 21.31 -5.46 -7.54
CA ALA A 192 22.52 -6.27 -7.63
C ALA A 192 23.03 -6.67 -6.23
N ALA A 193 23.08 -5.72 -5.29
CA ALA A 193 23.48 -6.00 -3.91
C ALA A 193 22.53 -7.02 -3.23
N LEU A 194 21.22 -6.89 -3.41
CA LEU A 194 20.25 -7.88 -2.93
C LEU A 194 20.50 -9.27 -3.55
N LYS A 195 20.77 -9.33 -4.86
CA LYS A 195 21.06 -10.58 -5.55
C LYS A 195 22.32 -11.25 -5.03
N GLU A 196 23.38 -10.48 -4.80
CA GLU A 196 24.66 -10.94 -4.26
C GLU A 196 24.52 -11.47 -2.82
N ALA A 197 23.61 -10.90 -2.04
CA ALA A 197 23.23 -11.41 -0.72
C ALA A 197 22.34 -12.67 -0.76
N GLY A 198 22.00 -13.16 -1.95
CA GLY A 198 21.20 -14.36 -2.17
C GLY A 198 19.69 -14.14 -2.12
N VAL A 199 19.23 -12.90 -2.25
CA VAL A 199 17.79 -12.60 -2.41
C VAL A 199 17.35 -12.98 -3.82
N GLU A 200 16.25 -13.73 -3.90
CA GLU A 200 15.74 -14.21 -5.17
C GLU A 200 14.48 -13.48 -5.65
N TRP A 201 13.74 -12.82 -4.76
CA TRP A 201 12.56 -12.02 -5.12
C TRP A 201 12.60 -10.65 -4.46
N VAL A 202 12.16 -9.63 -5.19
CA VAL A 202 11.93 -8.26 -4.71
C VAL A 202 10.56 -7.76 -5.19
N GLN A 203 9.93 -6.87 -4.43
CA GLN A 203 8.71 -6.17 -4.81
C GLN A 203 8.99 -4.69 -5.07
N LEU A 204 8.57 -4.20 -6.24
CA LEU A 204 8.64 -2.80 -6.66
C LEU A 204 7.22 -2.27 -6.86
N ALA A 205 6.78 -1.37 -5.99
CA ALA A 205 5.39 -0.89 -5.97
C ALA A 205 5.20 0.36 -6.84
N GLU A 206 4.36 0.28 -7.87
CA GLU A 206 4.08 1.36 -8.83
C GLU A 206 2.62 1.89 -8.81
N PRO A 207 2.10 2.38 -7.68
CA PRO A 207 0.75 2.93 -7.60
C PRO A 207 0.53 4.24 -8.37
N ALA A 208 1.59 4.93 -8.84
CA ALA A 208 1.41 6.08 -9.72
C ALA A 208 0.72 5.69 -11.04
N LEU A 209 0.86 4.44 -11.50
CA LEU A 209 0.30 3.95 -12.77
C LEU A 209 -1.21 3.69 -12.75
N VAL A 210 -1.86 3.82 -11.59
CA VAL A 210 -3.31 3.68 -11.44
C VAL A 210 -4.00 5.01 -11.10
N SER A 211 -3.24 6.11 -11.07
CA SER A 211 -3.68 7.40 -10.55
C SER A 211 -3.47 8.53 -11.55
N ASP A 212 -4.45 9.43 -11.64
CA ASP A 212 -4.31 10.68 -12.39
C ASP A 212 -3.40 11.65 -11.61
N LEU A 213 -2.20 11.91 -12.12
CA LEU A 213 -1.23 12.82 -11.48
C LEU A 213 -1.05 14.09 -12.31
N THR A 214 -0.71 15.20 -11.66
CA THR A 214 -0.47 16.49 -12.34
C THR A 214 0.93 16.60 -12.94
N VAL A 215 1.85 15.71 -12.56
CA VAL A 215 3.26 15.77 -12.95
C VAL A 215 3.56 15.10 -14.30
N ALA A 216 2.65 14.25 -14.79
CA ALA A 216 2.73 13.54 -16.06
C ALA A 216 1.35 12.94 -16.40
N THR A 217 1.07 12.72 -17.69
CA THR A 217 -0.16 12.02 -18.13
C THR A 217 -0.05 10.50 -17.92
N ASP A 218 -1.17 9.79 -18.01
CA ASP A 218 -1.22 8.32 -17.93
C ASP A 218 -0.30 7.67 -18.97
N GLU A 219 -0.25 8.20 -20.20
CA GLU A 219 0.60 7.70 -21.28
C GLU A 219 2.08 7.97 -21.04
N GLU A 220 2.42 9.15 -20.51
CA GLU A 220 3.81 9.49 -20.15
C GLU A 220 4.31 8.58 -19.02
N LEU A 221 3.51 8.36 -17.98
CA LEU A 221 3.84 7.42 -16.90
C LEU A 221 3.96 5.97 -17.41
N ALA A 222 3.10 5.55 -18.33
CA ALA A 222 3.19 4.23 -18.95
C ALA A 222 4.48 4.06 -19.77
N GLN A 223 4.89 5.09 -20.52
CA GLN A 223 6.15 5.08 -21.26
C GLN A 223 7.35 5.05 -20.32
N HIS A 224 7.35 5.87 -19.27
CA HIS A 224 8.37 5.85 -18.22
C HIS A 224 8.50 4.48 -17.57
N ALA A 225 7.38 3.81 -17.27
CA ALA A 225 7.38 2.45 -16.73
C ALA A 225 7.94 1.44 -17.74
N ALA A 226 7.53 1.52 -19.01
CA ALA A 226 8.05 0.64 -20.05
C ALA A 226 9.58 0.72 -20.16
N ASP A 227 10.13 1.94 -20.24
CA ASP A 227 11.57 2.16 -20.39
C ASP A 227 12.34 1.72 -19.13
N THR A 228 11.83 2.08 -17.95
CA THR A 228 12.47 1.74 -16.67
C THR A 228 12.51 0.24 -16.43
N TYR A 229 11.40 -0.45 -16.66
CA TYR A 229 11.34 -1.89 -16.44
C TYR A 229 11.99 -2.69 -17.56
N ALA A 230 12.05 -2.20 -18.80
CA ALA A 230 12.92 -2.79 -19.81
C ALA A 230 14.39 -2.77 -19.37
N ALA A 231 14.84 -1.64 -18.81
CA ALA A 231 16.21 -1.49 -18.31
C ALA A 231 16.49 -2.38 -17.07
N ILE A 232 15.60 -2.40 -16.07
CA ILE A 232 15.77 -3.22 -14.85
C ILE A 232 15.66 -4.71 -15.17
N LEU A 233 14.63 -5.13 -15.91
CA LEU A 233 14.38 -6.55 -16.17
C LEU A 233 15.39 -7.17 -17.14
N GLY A 234 16.04 -6.34 -17.97
CA GLY A 234 17.14 -6.74 -18.85
C GLY A 234 18.45 -7.07 -18.15
N GLU A 235 18.62 -6.64 -16.90
CA GLU A 235 19.79 -7.01 -16.09
C GLU A 235 19.73 -8.48 -15.65
N THR A 236 20.88 -9.14 -15.65
CA THR A 236 21.00 -10.54 -15.18
C THR A 236 21.34 -10.63 -13.70
N ASN A 237 22.07 -9.65 -13.16
CA ASN A 237 22.45 -9.59 -11.75
C ASN A 237 21.37 -8.89 -10.92
N ARG A 238 20.19 -9.50 -10.82
CA ARG A 238 19.09 -9.02 -9.97
C ARG A 238 18.23 -10.18 -9.43
N PRO A 239 17.43 -9.94 -8.37
CA PRO A 239 16.33 -10.82 -8.00
C PRO A 239 15.25 -10.84 -9.09
N GLN A 240 14.38 -11.85 -9.05
CA GLN A 240 13.09 -11.85 -9.75
C GLN A 240 12.21 -10.73 -9.19
N VAL A 241 11.45 -10.06 -10.05
CA VAL A 241 10.71 -8.85 -9.71
C VAL A 241 9.21 -9.13 -9.71
N LEU A 242 8.58 -8.83 -8.58
CA LEU A 242 7.15 -8.54 -8.50
C LEU A 242 6.97 -7.03 -8.69
N ILE A 243 6.22 -6.63 -9.72
CA ILE A 243 5.72 -5.26 -9.82
C ILE A 243 4.31 -5.23 -9.22
N SER A 244 4.05 -4.41 -8.21
CA SER A 244 2.70 -4.25 -7.62
C SER A 244 2.07 -2.92 -8.02
N THR A 245 0.77 -2.92 -8.33
CA THR A 245 0.03 -1.72 -8.73
C THR A 245 -1.25 -1.59 -7.90
N PRO A 246 -1.13 -1.26 -6.60
CA PRO A 246 -2.27 -1.17 -5.68
C PRO A 246 -3.10 0.12 -5.91
N TYR A 247 -4.29 0.16 -5.32
CA TYR A 247 -5.20 1.32 -5.19
C TYR A 247 -6.18 1.57 -6.35
N GLY A 248 -6.13 0.80 -7.44
CA GLY A 248 -7.08 0.93 -8.52
C GLY A 248 -6.71 0.17 -9.79
N SER A 249 -7.48 0.41 -10.86
CA SER A 249 -7.27 -0.23 -12.15
C SER A 249 -6.10 0.37 -12.91
N LEU A 250 -5.19 -0.47 -13.40
CA LEU A 250 -4.21 -0.05 -14.41
C LEU A 250 -4.91 0.36 -15.71
N ARG A 251 -4.51 1.52 -16.23
CA ARG A 251 -4.94 2.08 -17.51
C ARG A 251 -3.85 1.88 -18.57
N ALA A 252 -3.25 2.95 -19.10
CA ALA A 252 -2.16 2.88 -20.08
C ALA A 252 -0.97 2.04 -19.58
N GLY A 253 -0.69 2.08 -18.27
CA GLY A 253 0.36 1.27 -17.64
C GLY A 253 0.15 -0.25 -17.72
N LEU A 254 -1.07 -0.74 -17.97
CA LEU A 254 -1.34 -2.18 -18.03
C LEU A 254 -0.57 -2.87 -19.16
N GLU A 255 -0.65 -2.32 -20.37
CA GLU A 255 0.04 -2.89 -21.52
C GLU A 255 1.56 -2.74 -21.39
N ALA A 256 2.02 -1.57 -20.91
CA ALA A 256 3.43 -1.30 -20.67
C ALA A 256 4.07 -2.34 -19.73
N LEU A 257 3.46 -2.59 -18.56
CA LEU A 257 3.98 -3.54 -17.59
C LEU A 257 3.85 -5.00 -18.06
N ALA A 258 2.74 -5.35 -18.71
CA ALA A 258 2.56 -6.69 -19.25
C ALA A 258 3.64 -7.01 -20.30
N GLN A 259 3.94 -6.07 -21.20
CA GLN A 259 4.96 -6.23 -22.24
C GLN A 259 6.40 -6.21 -21.69
N ALA A 260 6.67 -5.41 -20.65
CA ALA A 260 7.94 -5.44 -19.93
C ALA A 260 8.25 -6.84 -19.39
N GLY A 261 7.22 -7.60 -19.03
CA GLY A 261 7.32 -9.02 -18.70
C GLY A 261 8.04 -9.31 -17.38
N PRO A 262 7.63 -8.69 -16.25
CA PRO A 262 8.18 -9.04 -14.94
C PRO A 262 7.91 -10.51 -14.61
N GLU A 263 8.69 -11.08 -13.70
CA GLU A 263 8.43 -12.46 -13.26
C GLU A 263 7.09 -12.60 -12.53
N ALA A 264 6.62 -11.54 -11.87
CA ALA A 264 5.27 -11.44 -11.34
C ALA A 264 4.69 -10.03 -11.49
N LEU A 265 3.39 -9.94 -11.78
CA LEU A 265 2.64 -8.68 -11.88
C LEU A 265 1.43 -8.74 -10.96
N HIS A 266 1.38 -7.87 -9.94
CA HIS A 266 0.22 -7.69 -9.09
C HIS A 266 -0.73 -6.63 -9.64
N VAL A 267 -2.04 -6.87 -9.50
CA VAL A 267 -3.12 -5.96 -9.88
C VAL A 267 -4.18 -5.88 -8.78
N ASP A 268 -4.79 -4.72 -8.59
CA ASP A 268 -5.88 -4.51 -7.64
C ASP A 268 -7.23 -5.01 -8.22
N LEU A 269 -7.77 -6.08 -7.66
CA LEU A 269 -9.07 -6.64 -8.03
C LEU A 269 -10.04 -6.62 -6.84
N ALA A 270 -9.88 -5.64 -5.94
CA ALA A 270 -10.80 -5.44 -4.83
C ALA A 270 -12.23 -5.16 -5.34
N PRO A 271 -13.27 -5.43 -4.53
CA PRO A 271 -14.65 -5.12 -4.88
C PRO A 271 -14.86 -3.67 -5.33
N ALA A 272 -14.23 -2.70 -4.65
CA ALA A 272 -14.34 -1.29 -5.01
C ALA A 272 -13.75 -0.98 -6.40
N THR A 273 -12.59 -1.57 -6.72
CA THR A 273 -11.92 -1.42 -8.01
C THR A 273 -12.77 -2.01 -9.14
N LEU A 274 -13.29 -3.22 -8.96
CA LEU A 274 -14.17 -3.86 -9.95
C LEU A 274 -15.53 -3.18 -10.08
N ALA A 275 -16.04 -2.55 -9.01
CA ALA A 275 -17.27 -1.76 -9.08
C ALA A 275 -17.06 -0.46 -9.88
N ALA A 276 -15.90 0.17 -9.75
CA ALA A 276 -15.54 1.36 -10.53
C ALA A 276 -15.22 1.01 -12.00
N ASP A 277 -14.73 -0.20 -12.26
CA ASP A 277 -14.29 -0.65 -13.58
C ASP A 277 -14.56 -2.15 -13.79
N ALA A 278 -15.80 -2.47 -14.11
CA ALA A 278 -16.28 -3.86 -14.25
C ALA A 278 -15.56 -4.67 -15.34
N GLY A 279 -14.93 -3.99 -16.32
CA GLY A 279 -14.19 -4.64 -17.40
C GLY A 279 -12.73 -4.96 -17.06
N TYR A 280 -12.22 -4.51 -15.91
CA TYR A 280 -10.79 -4.51 -15.61
C TYR A 280 -10.17 -5.91 -15.61
N ALA A 281 -10.78 -6.88 -14.91
CA ALA A 281 -10.27 -8.25 -14.84
C ALA A 281 -10.10 -8.89 -16.24
N GLY A 282 -11.04 -8.64 -17.15
CA GLY A 282 -10.96 -9.12 -18.53
C GLY A 282 -9.81 -8.47 -19.30
N ARG A 283 -9.59 -7.16 -19.14
CA ARG A 283 -8.45 -6.46 -19.76
C ARG A 283 -7.11 -6.94 -19.21
N VAL A 284 -7.01 -7.19 -17.91
CA VAL A 284 -5.81 -7.79 -17.30
C VAL A 284 -5.50 -9.15 -17.93
N ALA A 285 -6.48 -10.05 -17.99
CA ALA A 285 -6.27 -11.36 -18.59
C ALA A 285 -5.84 -11.27 -20.06
N ALA A 286 -6.48 -10.37 -20.83
CA ALA A 286 -6.12 -10.14 -22.22
C ALA A 286 -4.69 -9.60 -22.38
N ALA A 287 -4.28 -8.63 -21.55
CA ALA A 287 -2.94 -8.03 -21.60
C ALA A 287 -1.83 -9.03 -21.25
N VAL A 288 -2.00 -9.80 -20.17
CA VAL A 288 -1.02 -10.83 -19.76
C VAL A 288 -0.90 -11.91 -20.83
N LYS A 289 -2.02 -12.36 -21.40
CA LYS A 289 -2.04 -13.33 -22.49
C LYS A 289 -1.37 -12.79 -23.75
N ALA A 290 -1.69 -11.55 -24.15
CA ALA A 290 -1.15 -10.92 -25.35
C ALA A 290 0.36 -10.67 -25.26
N ALA A 291 0.88 -10.38 -24.06
CA ALA A 291 2.31 -10.23 -23.86
C ALA A 291 3.08 -11.55 -24.07
N GLY A 292 2.43 -12.71 -23.90
CA GLY A 292 3.03 -14.03 -24.13
C GLY A 292 4.26 -14.31 -23.25
N LYS A 293 4.36 -13.62 -22.10
CA LYS A 293 5.46 -13.73 -21.16
C LYS A 293 5.17 -14.77 -20.09
N ASN A 294 6.22 -15.25 -19.45
CA ASN A 294 6.14 -16.23 -18.37
C ASN A 294 5.80 -15.59 -16.99
N THR A 295 4.93 -14.58 -16.99
CA THR A 295 4.59 -13.75 -15.82
C THR A 295 3.56 -14.45 -14.94
N VAL A 296 3.81 -14.48 -13.63
CA VAL A 296 2.78 -14.87 -12.65
C VAL A 296 1.86 -13.68 -12.41
N LEU A 297 0.57 -13.82 -12.68
CA LEU A 297 -0.41 -12.82 -12.30
C LEU A 297 -0.73 -12.96 -10.80
N VAL A 298 -0.52 -11.91 -10.03
CA VAL A 298 -0.79 -11.87 -8.60
C VAL A 298 -2.08 -11.07 -8.37
N ALA A 299 -3.20 -11.77 -8.20
CA ALA A 299 -4.52 -11.18 -8.12
C ALA A 299 -4.81 -10.63 -6.72
N GLY A 300 -4.82 -9.30 -6.59
CA GLY A 300 -5.16 -8.57 -5.37
C GLY A 300 -6.66 -8.54 -5.09
N VAL A 301 -7.26 -9.68 -4.75
CA VAL A 301 -8.73 -9.83 -4.58
C VAL A 301 -9.22 -9.62 -3.16
N VAL A 302 -8.34 -9.66 -2.16
CA VAL A 302 -8.68 -9.39 -0.75
C VAL A 302 -8.53 -7.90 -0.46
N ASP A 303 -9.62 -7.22 -0.13
CA ASP A 303 -9.64 -5.76 0.09
C ASP A 303 -8.75 -5.36 1.28
N GLY A 304 -7.63 -4.68 1.01
CA GLY A 304 -6.71 -4.19 2.04
C GLY A 304 -7.04 -2.81 2.62
N ARG A 305 -8.12 -2.15 2.18
CA ARG A 305 -8.52 -0.79 2.61
C ARG A 305 -9.77 -0.76 3.49
N ASN A 306 -10.49 -1.87 3.57
CA ASN A 306 -11.74 -1.93 4.31
C ASN A 306 -11.77 -3.13 5.26
N VAL A 307 -12.53 -2.97 6.34
CA VAL A 307 -12.57 -3.91 7.46
C VAL A 307 -13.58 -5.03 7.29
N TRP A 308 -14.31 -5.08 6.18
CA TRP A 308 -15.32 -6.11 5.95
C TRP A 308 -14.67 -7.45 5.62
N ALA A 309 -15.26 -8.53 6.14
CA ALA A 309 -14.98 -9.89 5.70
C ALA A 309 -15.35 -10.03 4.22
N ALA A 310 -14.47 -10.69 3.45
CA ALA A 310 -14.66 -10.89 2.03
C ALA A 310 -15.76 -11.92 1.72
N ASP A 311 -16.50 -11.72 0.64
CA ASP A 311 -17.31 -12.79 0.05
C ASP A 311 -16.38 -13.73 -0.74
N LEU A 312 -15.92 -14.80 -0.10
CA LEU A 312 -14.96 -15.72 -0.72
C LEU A 312 -15.49 -16.42 -1.98
N ARG A 313 -16.82 -16.59 -2.12
CA ARG A 313 -17.40 -17.20 -3.34
C ARG A 313 -17.32 -16.24 -4.51
N GLU A 314 -17.69 -14.98 -4.27
CA GLU A 314 -17.58 -13.93 -5.27
C GLU A 314 -16.10 -13.72 -5.68
N ARG A 315 -15.19 -13.68 -4.71
CA ARG A 315 -13.75 -13.53 -4.97
C ARG A 315 -13.16 -14.74 -5.72
N LEU A 316 -13.57 -15.96 -5.38
CA LEU A 316 -13.15 -17.17 -6.11
C LEU A 316 -13.62 -17.14 -7.56
N SER A 317 -14.85 -16.68 -7.82
CA SER A 317 -15.38 -16.56 -9.19
C SER A 317 -14.55 -15.59 -10.06
N VAL A 318 -14.03 -14.50 -9.49
CA VAL A 318 -13.09 -13.60 -10.19
C VAL A 318 -11.81 -14.34 -10.59
N LEU A 319 -11.25 -15.13 -9.67
CA LEU A 319 -10.02 -15.90 -9.90
C LEU A 319 -10.22 -17.01 -10.94
N GLU A 320 -11.35 -17.71 -10.89
CA GLU A 320 -11.73 -18.73 -11.88
C GLU A 320 -11.94 -18.10 -13.27
N GLY A 321 -12.58 -16.94 -13.34
CA GLY A 321 -12.74 -16.18 -14.58
C GLY A 321 -11.41 -15.76 -15.23
N LEU A 322 -10.40 -15.41 -14.43
CA LEU A 322 -9.04 -15.15 -14.95
C LEU A 322 -8.42 -16.41 -15.57
N LYS A 323 -8.57 -17.58 -14.93
CA LYS A 323 -8.09 -18.85 -15.46
C LYS A 323 -8.80 -19.22 -16.76
N GLU A 324 -10.13 -19.09 -16.80
CA GLU A 324 -10.95 -19.34 -18.00
C GLU A 324 -10.58 -18.42 -19.16
N ALA A 325 -10.20 -17.17 -18.87
CA ALA A 325 -9.70 -16.22 -19.85
C ALA A 325 -8.27 -16.53 -20.37
N GLY A 326 -7.60 -17.54 -19.79
CA GLY A 326 -6.31 -18.04 -20.25
C GLY A 326 -5.11 -17.57 -19.42
N VAL A 327 -5.31 -17.08 -18.19
CA VAL A 327 -4.21 -16.82 -17.25
C VAL A 327 -3.74 -18.15 -16.66
N GLU A 328 -2.57 -18.63 -17.10
CA GLU A 328 -2.03 -19.94 -16.69
C GLU A 328 -1.41 -19.94 -15.28
N LYS A 329 -0.76 -18.84 -14.90
CA LYS A 329 -0.04 -18.68 -13.63
C LYS A 329 -0.70 -17.61 -12.78
N LEU A 330 -1.33 -18.04 -11.69
CA LEU A 330 -2.11 -17.18 -10.82
C LEU A 330 -1.70 -17.39 -9.36
N ALA A 331 -1.46 -16.30 -8.65
CA ALA A 331 -1.28 -16.25 -7.19
C ALA A 331 -2.31 -15.30 -6.57
N VAL A 332 -2.69 -15.54 -5.32
CA VAL A 332 -3.65 -14.69 -4.59
C VAL A 332 -2.92 -13.66 -3.73
N SER A 333 -3.44 -12.44 -3.65
CA SER A 333 -2.91 -11.40 -2.76
C SER A 333 -4.00 -10.51 -2.18
N SER A 334 -3.62 -9.69 -1.20
CA SER A 334 -4.35 -8.46 -0.88
C SER A 334 -4.27 -7.45 -2.03
N SER A 335 -5.30 -6.62 -2.17
CA SER A 335 -5.41 -5.59 -3.20
C SER A 335 -4.39 -4.46 -3.01
N VAL A 336 -4.13 -4.12 -1.75
CA VAL A 336 -3.16 -3.13 -1.30
C VAL A 336 -2.47 -3.61 -0.02
N SER A 337 -1.47 -2.89 0.48
CA SER A 337 -0.87 -3.19 1.78
C SER A 337 -1.93 -3.23 2.87
N LEU A 338 -1.88 -4.24 3.73
CA LEU A 338 -2.77 -4.36 4.86
C LEU A 338 -2.50 -3.29 5.93
N LEU A 339 -1.48 -2.44 5.76
CA LEU A 339 -1.21 -1.23 6.55
C LEU A 339 -2.46 -0.36 6.78
N HIS A 340 -3.42 -0.38 5.85
CA HIS A 340 -4.62 0.45 5.89
C HIS A 340 -5.77 -0.13 6.72
N VAL A 341 -5.61 -1.32 7.30
CA VAL A 341 -6.57 -1.94 8.23
C VAL A 341 -5.91 -2.26 9.57
N PRO A 342 -6.68 -2.43 10.66
CA PRO A 342 -6.09 -2.81 11.95
C PRO A 342 -5.49 -4.23 11.90
N HIS A 343 -4.78 -4.66 12.96
CA HIS A 343 -4.09 -5.95 13.00
C HIS A 343 -5.04 -7.16 13.00
N THR A 344 -5.95 -7.24 13.96
CA THR A 344 -6.82 -8.43 14.12
C THR A 344 -8.11 -8.07 14.85
N VAL A 345 -9.22 -8.69 14.43
CA VAL A 345 -10.51 -8.57 15.11
C VAL A 345 -10.44 -9.17 16.52
N ALA A 346 -9.51 -10.09 16.79
CA ALA A 346 -9.33 -10.70 18.11
C ALA A 346 -8.97 -9.68 19.21
N GLY A 347 -8.46 -8.50 18.86
CA GLY A 347 -8.20 -7.40 19.79
C GLY A 347 -9.47 -6.65 20.25
N GLU A 348 -10.61 -6.88 19.59
CA GLU A 348 -11.85 -6.16 19.81
C GLU A 348 -12.71 -6.82 20.89
N THR A 349 -12.59 -6.33 22.13
CA THR A 349 -13.30 -6.93 23.30
C THR A 349 -14.73 -6.43 23.50
N SER A 350 -15.13 -5.36 22.81
CA SER A 350 -16.43 -4.70 22.99
C SER A 350 -17.39 -4.87 21.80
N LEU A 351 -16.97 -5.54 20.73
CA LEU A 351 -17.84 -5.74 19.56
C LEU A 351 -18.95 -6.76 19.86
N PRO A 352 -20.20 -6.50 19.42
CA PRO A 352 -21.24 -7.51 19.42
C PRO A 352 -20.80 -8.74 18.62
N VAL A 353 -21.06 -9.94 19.15
CA VAL A 353 -20.63 -11.21 18.52
C VAL A 353 -21.18 -11.38 17.11
N ASP A 354 -22.40 -10.90 16.87
CA ASP A 354 -23.06 -10.92 15.56
C ASP A 354 -22.39 -9.98 14.54
N VAL A 355 -21.69 -8.93 15.00
CA VAL A 355 -20.99 -7.95 14.17
C VAL A 355 -19.53 -8.31 13.97
N ALA A 356 -18.87 -8.87 14.98
CA ALA A 356 -17.45 -9.24 14.90
C ALA A 356 -17.18 -10.16 13.70
N GLY A 357 -18.08 -11.12 13.44
CA GLY A 357 -17.96 -12.03 12.29
C GLY A 357 -18.18 -11.37 10.93
N TRP A 358 -18.61 -10.11 10.86
CA TRP A 358 -18.70 -9.35 9.60
C TRP A 358 -17.39 -8.64 9.25
N LEU A 359 -16.43 -8.64 10.17
CA LEU A 359 -15.17 -7.93 10.03
C LEU A 359 -14.03 -8.90 9.79
N SER A 360 -13.08 -8.45 8.97
CA SER A 360 -11.76 -9.06 8.79
C SER A 360 -10.73 -7.94 8.80
N PHE A 361 -9.79 -8.00 9.74
CA PHE A 361 -8.65 -7.08 9.81
C PHE A 361 -7.44 -7.75 9.12
N ALA A 362 -6.21 -7.28 9.32
CA ALA A 362 -5.05 -7.77 8.57
C ALA A 362 -4.84 -9.29 8.70
N ASP A 363 -4.92 -9.83 9.91
CA ASP A 363 -4.73 -11.26 10.18
C ASP A 363 -5.83 -12.13 9.54
N GLU A 364 -7.08 -11.73 9.68
CA GLU A 364 -8.21 -12.45 9.07
C GLU A 364 -8.13 -12.40 7.53
N LYS A 365 -7.68 -11.28 6.95
CA LYS A 365 -7.49 -11.13 5.49
C LYS A 365 -6.39 -12.03 4.94
N ILE A 366 -5.33 -12.31 5.71
CA ILE A 366 -4.33 -13.31 5.32
C ILE A 366 -4.97 -14.71 5.27
N GLY A 367 -5.86 -15.02 6.23
CA GLY A 367 -6.67 -16.23 6.21
C GLY A 367 -7.58 -16.33 4.98
N GLU A 368 -8.24 -15.22 4.59
CA GLU A 368 -9.05 -15.14 3.36
C GLU A 368 -8.22 -15.41 2.10
N ALA A 369 -7.03 -14.81 1.98
CA ALA A 369 -6.13 -15.03 0.85
C ALA A 369 -5.66 -16.50 0.77
N LYS A 370 -5.33 -17.10 1.92
CA LYS A 370 -4.96 -18.52 2.03
C LYS A 370 -6.10 -19.44 1.58
N ALA A 371 -7.32 -19.17 2.04
CA ALA A 371 -8.51 -19.96 1.69
C ALA A 371 -8.81 -19.91 0.18
N LEU A 372 -8.68 -18.73 -0.44
CA LEU A 372 -8.84 -18.55 -1.89
C LEU A 372 -7.75 -19.29 -2.68
N SER A 373 -6.50 -19.25 -2.21
CA SER A 373 -5.39 -19.97 -2.83
C SER A 373 -5.61 -21.50 -2.79
N ALA A 374 -6.04 -22.03 -1.64
CA ALA A 374 -6.39 -23.44 -1.49
C ALA A 374 -7.57 -23.83 -2.40
N ALA A 375 -8.60 -23.00 -2.48
CA ALA A 375 -9.77 -23.24 -3.33
C ALA A 375 -9.44 -23.20 -4.82
N LEU A 376 -8.49 -22.37 -5.26
CA LEU A 376 -8.02 -22.36 -6.64
C LEU A 376 -7.34 -23.68 -7.07
N ALA A 377 -6.78 -24.43 -6.12
CA ALA A 377 -6.10 -25.70 -6.38
C ALA A 377 -7.01 -26.92 -6.20
N GLY A 378 -7.91 -26.90 -5.21
CA GLY A 378 -8.72 -28.07 -4.82
C GLY A 378 -10.23 -27.83 -4.73
N GLY A 379 -10.72 -26.68 -5.21
CA GLY A 379 -12.10 -26.24 -5.03
C GLY A 379 -12.42 -25.84 -3.58
N THR A 380 -13.64 -25.35 -3.35
CA THR A 380 -14.06 -24.83 -2.03
C THR A 380 -13.93 -25.84 -0.87
N VAL A 381 -13.94 -27.14 -1.16
CA VAL A 381 -13.73 -28.20 -0.15
C VAL A 381 -12.35 -28.14 0.51
N ALA A 382 -11.33 -27.59 -0.19
CA ALA A 382 -9.99 -27.44 0.34
C ALA A 382 -9.90 -26.39 1.47
N ALA A 383 -10.91 -25.53 1.61
CA ALA A 383 -11.02 -24.50 2.65
C ALA A 383 -12.46 -24.37 3.16
N ALA A 384 -13.15 -25.51 3.36
CA ALA A 384 -14.59 -25.55 3.61
C ALA A 384 -15.04 -24.69 4.81
N ASP A 385 -14.25 -24.68 5.89
CA ASP A 385 -14.56 -23.91 7.09
C ASP A 385 -14.45 -22.39 6.85
N ASP A 386 -13.46 -21.94 6.09
CA ASP A 386 -13.28 -20.53 5.71
C ASP A 386 -14.45 -20.04 4.85
N PHE A 387 -14.83 -20.84 3.85
CA PHE A 387 -15.98 -20.52 3.00
C PHE A 387 -17.30 -20.54 3.80
N ALA A 388 -17.48 -21.47 4.73
CA ALA A 388 -18.67 -21.49 5.60
C ALA A 388 -18.73 -20.28 6.54
N ARG A 389 -17.59 -19.78 7.02
CA ARG A 389 -17.50 -18.54 7.81
C ARG A 389 -17.87 -17.32 6.96
N SER A 390 -17.27 -17.22 5.76
CA SER A 390 -17.59 -16.17 4.77
C SER A 390 -19.08 -16.15 4.42
N ASP A 391 -19.65 -17.29 4.05
CA ASP A 391 -21.07 -17.42 3.69
C ASP A 391 -21.99 -16.95 4.83
N ARG A 392 -21.64 -17.29 6.08
CA ARG A 392 -22.37 -16.84 7.27
C ARG A 392 -22.25 -15.33 7.44
N ALA A 393 -21.05 -14.76 7.29
CA ALA A 393 -20.81 -13.33 7.44
C ALA A 393 -21.64 -12.54 6.42
N VAL A 394 -21.57 -12.91 5.14
CA VAL A 394 -22.32 -12.30 4.05
C VAL A 394 -23.82 -12.38 4.30
N ARG A 395 -24.34 -13.59 4.59
CA ARG A 395 -25.78 -13.80 4.83
C ARG A 395 -26.29 -12.98 6.02
N THR A 396 -25.65 -13.14 7.18
CA THR A 396 -26.12 -12.52 8.43
C THR A 396 -26.05 -10.99 8.40
N ARG A 397 -25.05 -10.42 7.72
CA ARG A 397 -24.97 -8.97 7.50
C ARG A 397 -26.05 -8.47 6.54
N THR A 398 -26.30 -9.20 5.47
CA THR A 398 -27.31 -8.87 4.45
C THR A 398 -28.72 -8.94 5.02
N GLU A 399 -29.00 -9.88 5.92
CA GLU A 399 -30.33 -10.06 6.52
C GLU A 399 -30.53 -9.19 7.80
N SER A 400 -29.49 -8.51 8.28
CA SER A 400 -29.54 -7.82 9.57
C SER A 400 -30.40 -6.56 9.56
N ALA A 401 -31.26 -6.41 10.57
CA ALA A 401 -31.93 -5.15 10.88
C ALA A 401 -30.96 -4.04 11.33
N ARG A 402 -29.70 -4.35 11.66
CA ARG A 402 -28.67 -3.34 11.96
C ARG A 402 -28.24 -2.57 10.72
N THR A 403 -28.28 -3.20 9.55
CA THR A 403 -27.89 -2.62 8.27
C THR A 403 -29.08 -2.03 7.51
N HIS A 404 -30.31 -2.44 7.86
CA HIS A 404 -31.55 -1.99 7.24
C HIS A 404 -32.37 -1.10 8.18
N ASN A 405 -32.56 0.16 7.81
CA ASN A 405 -33.39 1.11 8.56
C ASN A 405 -34.46 1.72 7.66
N GLU A 406 -35.72 1.30 7.85
CA GLU A 406 -36.87 1.77 7.04
C GLU A 406 -37.07 3.28 7.13
N ALA A 407 -36.85 3.90 8.30
CA ALA A 407 -36.99 5.33 8.46
C ALA A 407 -35.94 6.12 7.64
N VAL A 408 -34.72 5.58 7.54
CA VAL A 408 -33.68 6.14 6.67
C VAL A 408 -34.05 5.98 5.19
N GLN A 409 -34.50 4.79 4.77
CA GLN A 409 -34.92 4.55 3.39
C GLN A 409 -36.07 5.48 2.99
N ALA A 410 -37.10 5.60 3.82
CA ALA A 410 -38.21 6.52 3.60
C ALA A 410 -37.75 7.98 3.49
N ARG A 411 -36.79 8.40 4.35
CA ARG A 411 -36.23 9.76 4.31
C ARG A 411 -35.42 10.02 3.03
N VAL A 412 -34.64 9.05 2.56
CA VAL A 412 -33.88 9.15 1.30
C VAL A 412 -34.81 9.21 0.10
N ALA A 413 -35.87 8.39 0.09
CA ALA A 413 -36.88 8.41 -0.98
C ALA A 413 -37.66 9.74 -1.03
N ALA A 414 -37.79 10.44 0.09
CA ALA A 414 -38.44 11.74 0.19
C ALA A 414 -37.51 12.94 -0.15
N LEU A 415 -36.25 12.70 -0.54
CA LEU A 415 -35.37 13.78 -0.96
C LEU A 415 -35.92 14.47 -2.21
N PRO A 416 -35.92 15.82 -2.27
CA PRO A 416 -36.41 16.54 -3.42
C PRO A 416 -35.55 16.22 -4.66
N ALA A 417 -36.17 16.18 -5.83
CA ALA A 417 -35.45 16.07 -7.08
C ALA A 417 -34.61 17.33 -7.34
N GLY A 418 -33.38 17.15 -7.85
CA GLY A 418 -32.46 18.24 -8.16
C GLY A 418 -31.53 18.63 -7.00
N GLN A 419 -30.93 19.82 -7.09
CA GLN A 419 -29.99 20.30 -6.08
C GLN A 419 -30.74 20.80 -4.84
N VAL A 420 -30.28 20.37 -3.66
CA VAL A 420 -30.74 20.93 -2.39
C VAL A 420 -30.15 22.33 -2.25
N ALA A 421 -30.94 23.36 -2.55
CA ALA A 421 -30.54 24.76 -2.45
C ALA A 421 -31.28 25.47 -1.31
N ARG A 422 -30.55 26.32 -0.57
CA ARG A 422 -31.13 27.19 0.47
C ARG A 422 -31.94 28.30 -0.20
N GLN A 423 -33.17 28.51 0.27
CA GLN A 423 -34.00 29.67 -0.06
C GLN A 423 -34.10 30.64 1.14
N PRO A 424 -34.18 31.97 0.91
CA PRO A 424 -34.06 32.65 -0.39
C PRO A 424 -32.61 32.63 -0.92
N GLU A 425 -32.39 33.16 -2.12
CA GLU A 425 -31.07 33.36 -2.76
C GLU A 425 -30.03 34.04 -1.84
N PHE A 426 -28.74 33.81 -2.12
CA PHE A 426 -27.64 34.26 -1.24
C PHE A 426 -27.71 35.76 -0.91
N ALA A 427 -27.97 36.62 -1.89
CA ALA A 427 -28.08 38.07 -1.67
C ALA A 427 -29.17 38.43 -0.66
N ALA A 428 -30.35 37.80 -0.74
CA ALA A 428 -31.44 38.03 0.21
C ALA A 428 -31.11 37.51 1.61
N ARG A 429 -30.34 36.41 1.71
CA ARG A 429 -29.85 35.92 3.01
C ARG A 429 -28.81 36.85 3.62
N VAL A 430 -27.91 37.41 2.83
CA VAL A 430 -26.91 38.41 3.29
C VAL A 430 -27.62 39.65 3.83
N GLU A 431 -28.65 40.15 3.15
CA GLU A 431 -29.46 41.27 3.67
C GLU A 431 -30.15 40.92 5.00
N ALA A 432 -30.76 39.74 5.11
CA ALA A 432 -31.36 39.28 6.36
C ALA A 432 -30.34 39.14 7.50
N GLN A 433 -29.10 38.73 7.18
CA GLN A 433 -28.01 38.58 8.15
C GLN A 433 -27.46 39.92 8.66
N LYS A 434 -27.78 41.07 8.02
CA LYS A 434 -27.42 42.39 8.56
C LYS A 434 -27.98 42.63 9.97
N ALA A 435 -29.04 41.93 10.36
CA ALA A 435 -29.58 41.94 11.72
C ALA A 435 -28.56 41.50 12.79
N LEU A 436 -27.50 40.78 12.42
CA LEU A 436 -26.40 40.40 13.32
C LEU A 436 -25.49 41.58 13.70
N ASN A 437 -25.61 42.74 13.02
CA ASN A 437 -24.83 43.95 13.29
C ASN A 437 -23.30 43.73 13.36
N LEU A 438 -22.78 42.84 12.52
CA LEU A 438 -21.36 42.55 12.43
C LEU A 438 -20.58 43.76 11.84
N PRO A 439 -19.36 44.05 12.32
CA PRO A 439 -18.51 45.08 11.71
C PRO A 439 -18.07 44.65 10.30
N LYS A 440 -17.50 45.59 9.52
CA LYS A 440 -17.03 45.32 8.14
C LYS A 440 -16.00 44.18 8.06
N LEU A 441 -15.17 44.04 9.10
CA LEU A 441 -14.18 42.96 9.24
C LEU A 441 -14.50 42.20 10.53
N PRO A 442 -15.52 41.32 10.51
CA PRO A 442 -15.83 40.50 11.68
C PRO A 442 -14.69 39.52 11.91
N THR A 443 -14.24 39.43 13.15
CA THR A 443 -13.27 38.42 13.57
C THR A 443 -14.01 37.21 14.14
N THR A 444 -13.53 36.03 13.79
CA THR A 444 -14.02 34.75 14.34
C THR A 444 -12.84 33.79 14.45
N THR A 445 -13.00 32.73 15.24
CA THR A 445 -12.13 31.56 15.17
C THR A 445 -12.77 30.48 14.28
N ILE A 446 -12.00 29.44 13.97
CA ILE A 446 -12.46 28.27 13.19
C ILE A 446 -13.00 27.14 14.10
N GLY A 447 -12.89 27.27 15.42
CA GLY A 447 -13.37 26.25 16.36
C GLY A 447 -12.60 26.21 17.69
N SER A 448 -11.95 25.08 17.95
CA SER A 448 -11.41 24.68 19.25
C SER A 448 -10.39 25.65 19.87
N PHE A 449 -10.37 25.68 21.21
CA PHE A 449 -9.40 26.38 22.06
C PHE A 449 -8.58 25.35 22.88
N PRO A 450 -7.46 25.75 23.51
CA PRO A 450 -6.68 24.84 24.38
C PRO A 450 -7.55 24.19 25.46
N GLN A 451 -7.52 22.86 25.51
CA GLN A 451 -8.23 22.09 26.53
C GLN A 451 -7.44 22.12 27.84
N THR A 452 -8.09 22.49 28.94
CA THR A 452 -7.50 22.41 30.29
C THR A 452 -7.56 20.97 30.81
N ALA A 453 -6.69 20.66 31.79
CA ALA A 453 -6.63 19.35 32.43
C ALA A 453 -7.92 18.96 33.17
#